data_AF-A0A0L6UN71-F1
#
_entry.id   AF-A0A0L6UN71-F1
#
_cell.length_a   1.000
_cell.length_b   1.000
_cell.length_c   1.000
_cell.angle_alpha   90.00
_cell.angle_beta   90.00
_cell.angle_gamma   90.00
#
_symmetry.space_group_name_H-M   'P 1'
#
loop_
_entity.id
_entity.type
_entity.pdbx_description
1 polymer ?
#
loop_
_entity_poly.entity_id
_entity_poly.type
_entity_poly.pdbx_seq_one_letter_code
_entity_poly.pdbx_strand_id
1 'polypeptide(L)'
;MSPGGLTSGSTKKVKQFAEKAEVARLKAATKAAKGLVKAAETATVETRFLWTEAASLELLGFFKILKEECNKLAKNPGFVAFSKFFVQNHERNKAFPLQEKIENDTLLRQ
;
A
#
# COMPACT_ATOMS: atom_id res chain seq x y z
N MET A 1 9.86 47.96 -60.78
CA MET A 1 10.47 46.80 -60.10
C MET A 1 9.75 46.61 -58.78
N SER A 2 8.99 45.52 -58.64
CA SER A 2 8.47 45.04 -57.33
C SER A 2 9.56 44.25 -56.60
N PRO A 3 9.46 44.01 -55.28
CA PRO A 3 8.52 43.02 -54.71
C PRO A 3 7.76 43.57 -53.50
N GLY A 4 6.47 43.33 -53.28
CA GLY A 4 5.70 42.11 -53.52
C GLY A 4 5.64 41.27 -52.22
N GLY A 5 4.77 41.65 -51.29
CA GLY A 5 4.65 41.07 -49.95
C GLY A 5 4.30 39.57 -49.94
N LEU A 6 5.12 38.78 -49.24
CA LEU A 6 4.97 37.33 -49.04
C LEU A 6 5.31 36.98 -47.57
N THR A 7 4.48 37.33 -46.58
CA THR A 7 4.77 36.92 -45.19
C THR A 7 3.57 36.58 -44.28
N SER A 8 2.32 36.84 -44.68
CA SER A 8 1.14 36.68 -43.79
C SER A 8 0.61 35.24 -43.66
N GLY A 9 0.64 34.44 -44.73
CA GLY A 9 0.10 33.07 -44.73
C GLY A 9 1.00 32.04 -44.03
N SER A 10 2.32 32.19 -44.15
CA SER A 10 3.30 31.26 -43.58
C SER A 10 3.47 31.43 -42.07
N THR A 11 3.39 32.66 -41.57
CA THR A 11 3.52 32.97 -40.12
C THR A 11 2.35 32.44 -39.30
N LYS A 12 1.12 32.48 -39.83
CA LYS A 12 -0.08 31.91 -39.19
C LYS A 12 0.00 30.38 -39.04
N LYS A 13 0.49 29.69 -40.07
CA LYS A 13 0.66 28.23 -40.03
C LYS A 13 1.74 27.81 -39.02
N VAL A 14 2.88 28.51 -39.00
CA VAL A 14 3.95 28.24 -38.04
C VAL A 14 3.49 28.42 -36.59
N LYS A 15 2.72 29.48 -36.29
CA LYS A 15 2.11 29.67 -34.96
C LYS A 15 1.20 28.51 -34.56
N GLN A 16 0.34 28.06 -35.46
CA GLN A 16 -0.58 26.96 -35.20
C GLN A 16 0.15 25.63 -34.94
N PHE A 17 1.27 25.38 -35.65
CA PHE A 17 2.09 24.19 -35.38
C PHE A 17 2.81 24.28 -34.04
N ALA A 18 3.31 25.46 -33.66
CA ALA A 18 3.94 25.68 -32.36
C ALA A 18 2.95 25.48 -31.20
N GLU A 19 1.73 26.00 -31.30
CA GLU A 19 0.69 25.80 -30.29
C GLU A 19 0.30 24.32 -30.14
N LYS A 20 0.16 23.60 -31.26
CA LYS A 20 -0.12 22.16 -31.24
C LYS A 20 1.02 21.36 -30.61
N ALA A 21 2.27 21.74 -30.88
CA ALA A 21 3.44 21.10 -30.28
C ALA A 21 3.49 21.31 -28.77
N GLU A 22 3.16 22.52 -28.30
CA GLU A 22 3.13 22.82 -26.86
C GLU A 22 2.00 22.09 -26.14
N VAL A 23 0.80 22.04 -26.74
CA VAL A 23 -0.32 21.24 -26.21
C VAL A 23 0.05 19.76 -26.14
N ALA A 24 0.76 19.23 -27.14
CA ALA A 24 1.24 17.84 -27.12
C ALA A 24 2.27 17.61 -26.00
N ARG A 25 3.18 18.56 -25.78
CA ARG A 25 4.17 18.52 -24.70
C ARG A 25 3.52 18.53 -23.32
N LEU A 26 2.57 19.44 -23.09
CA LEU A 26 1.83 19.54 -21.83
C LEU A 26 1.05 18.25 -21.57
N LYS A 27 0.37 17.71 -22.58
CA LYS A 27 -0.37 16.44 -22.46
C LYS A 27 0.56 15.26 -22.14
N ALA A 28 1.73 15.21 -22.76
CA ALA A 28 2.73 14.18 -22.47
C ALA A 28 3.26 14.31 -21.03
N ALA A 29 3.56 15.53 -20.58
CA ALA A 29 4.01 15.81 -19.23
C ALA A 29 2.95 15.45 -18.18
N THR A 30 1.68 15.81 -18.40
CA THR A 30 0.57 15.42 -17.51
C THR A 30 0.37 13.92 -17.46
N LYS A 31 0.50 13.21 -18.60
CA LYS A 31 0.39 11.75 -18.63
C LYS A 31 1.54 11.09 -17.86
N ALA A 32 2.76 11.60 -18.00
CA ALA A 32 3.92 11.12 -17.25
C ALA A 32 3.73 11.35 -15.74
N ALA A 33 3.31 12.55 -15.33
CA ALA A 33 3.04 12.87 -13.93
C ALA A 33 1.95 11.96 -13.33
N LYS A 34 0.84 11.76 -14.04
CA LYS A 34 -0.22 10.82 -13.61
C LYS A 34 0.28 9.38 -13.53
N GLY A 35 1.16 8.97 -14.45
CA GLY A 35 1.80 7.66 -14.43
C GLY A 35 2.65 7.45 -13.17
N LEU A 36 3.43 8.46 -12.78
CA LEU A 36 4.25 8.42 -11.57
C LEU A 36 3.40 8.40 -10.29
N VAL A 37 2.32 9.19 -10.24
CA VAL A 37 1.39 9.18 -9.10
C VAL A 37 0.71 7.81 -8.98
N LYS A 38 0.21 7.24 -10.08
CA LYS A 38 -0.41 5.92 -10.06
C LYS A 38 0.59 4.81 -9.68
N ALA A 39 1.83 4.90 -10.16
CA ALA A 39 2.89 3.96 -9.80
C ALA A 39 3.24 4.05 -8.30
N ALA A 40 3.31 5.27 -7.76
CA ALA A 40 3.48 5.51 -6.33
C ALA A 40 2.30 4.98 -5.53
N GLU A 41 1.05 5.25 -5.94
CA GLU A 41 -0.16 4.71 -5.31
C GLU A 41 -0.17 3.17 -5.32
N THR A 42 0.18 2.52 -6.42
CA THR A 42 0.31 1.05 -6.46
C THR A 42 1.45 0.52 -5.59
N ALA A 43 2.53 1.29 -5.41
CA ALA A 43 3.61 0.95 -4.49
C ALA A 43 3.23 1.22 -3.02
N THR A 44 2.21 2.05 -2.77
CA THR A 44 1.70 2.42 -1.44
C THR A 44 0.48 1.58 -1.04
N VAL A 45 -0.02 0.69 -1.91
CA VAL A 45 -0.94 -0.36 -1.47
C VAL A 45 -0.19 -1.21 -0.48
N GLU A 46 -0.50 -1.02 0.80
CA GLU A 46 -0.04 -1.86 1.91
C GLU A 46 -0.10 -3.31 1.44
N THR A 47 1.08 -3.91 1.29
CA THR A 47 1.21 -5.29 0.88
C THR A 47 0.43 -6.12 1.88
N ARG A 48 -0.78 -6.52 1.49
CA ARG A 48 -1.62 -7.41 2.29
C ARG A 48 -0.74 -8.59 2.68
N PHE A 49 -0.73 -8.92 3.97
CA PHE A 49 0.07 -10.03 4.46
C PHE A 49 -0.30 -11.28 3.68
N LEU A 50 0.67 -11.86 2.97
CA LEU A 50 0.46 -13.08 2.21
C LEU A 50 0.60 -14.25 3.17
N TRP A 51 -0.50 -14.93 3.46
CA TRP A 51 -0.49 -16.15 4.26
C TRP A 51 0.26 -17.26 3.53
N THR A 52 1.50 -17.48 3.95
CA THR A 52 2.26 -18.67 3.59
C THR A 52 1.90 -19.81 4.54
N GLU A 53 2.12 -21.05 4.12
CA GLU A 53 1.93 -22.22 5.00
C GLU A 53 2.76 -22.09 6.28
N ALA A 54 4.00 -21.61 6.17
CA ALA A 54 4.87 -21.35 7.32
C ALA A 54 4.27 -20.32 8.28
N ALA A 55 3.74 -19.20 7.77
CA ALA A 55 3.09 -18.18 8.59
C ALA A 55 1.84 -18.73 9.31
N SER A 56 1.05 -19.56 8.63
CA SER A 56 -0.13 -20.21 9.21
C SER A 56 0.23 -21.22 10.30
N LEU A 57 1.29 -22.01 10.11
CA LEU A 57 1.80 -22.94 11.12
C LEU A 57 2.37 -22.21 12.34
N GLU A 58 3.07 -21.12 12.10
CA GLU A 58 3.58 -20.25 13.14
C GLU A 58 2.42 -19.65 13.96
N LEU A 59 1.34 -19.23 13.29
CA LEU A 59 0.13 -18.69 13.94
C LEU A 59 -0.53 -19.75 14.82
N LEU A 60 -0.63 -20.98 14.31
CA LEU A 60 -1.18 -22.09 15.07
C LEU A 60 -0.36 -22.38 16.34
N GLY A 61 0.97 -22.33 16.24
CA GLY A 61 1.88 -22.47 17.38
C GLY A 61 1.65 -21.37 18.42
N PHE A 62 1.59 -20.12 17.97
CA PHE A 62 1.34 -18.97 18.83
C PHE A 62 -0.01 -19.06 19.57
N PHE A 63 -1.08 -19.37 18.84
CA PHE A 63 -2.42 -19.55 19.41
C PHE A 63 -2.48 -20.66 20.45
N LYS A 64 -1.82 -21.81 20.19
CA LYS A 64 -1.80 -22.93 21.13
C LYS A 64 -1.17 -22.54 22.46
N ILE A 65 -0.01 -21.90 22.42
CA ILE A 65 0.70 -21.48 23.63
C ILE A 65 -0.13 -20.48 24.44
N LEU A 66 -0.68 -19.45 23.79
CA LEU A 66 -1.52 -18.47 24.47
C LEU A 66 -2.79 -19.08 25.04
N LYS A 67 -3.39 -20.05 24.34
CA LYS A 67 -4.58 -20.75 24.83
C LYS A 67 -4.27 -21.59 26.07
N GLU A 68 -3.13 -22.28 26.10
CA GLU A 68 -2.69 -23.03 27.27
C GLU A 68 -2.46 -22.12 28.48
N GLU A 69 -1.83 -20.96 28.28
CA GLU A 69 -1.62 -19.97 29.34
C GLU A 69 -2.92 -19.37 29.83
N CYS A 70 -3.80 -18.98 28.91
CA CYS A 70 -5.13 -18.48 29.22
C CYS A 70 -5.93 -19.52 30.02
N ASN A 71 -5.88 -20.79 29.64
CA ASN A 71 -6.57 -21.87 30.37
C ASN A 71 -6.01 -22.09 31.78
N LYS A 72 -4.71 -21.88 32.00
CA LYS A 72 -4.13 -21.91 33.36
C LYS A 72 -4.67 -20.76 34.21
N LEU A 73 -4.79 -19.57 33.61
CA LEU A 73 -5.31 -18.37 34.27
C LEU A 73 -6.83 -18.38 34.43
N ALA A 74 -7.57 -19.17 33.64
CA ALA A 74 -9.02 -19.35 33.76
C ALA A 74 -9.48 -19.91 35.10
N LYS A 75 -8.56 -20.49 35.86
CA LYS A 75 -8.81 -20.99 37.22
C LYS A 75 -8.78 -19.89 38.29
N ASN A 76 -8.34 -18.68 37.93
CA ASN A 76 -8.20 -17.56 38.86
C ASN A 76 -9.44 -16.64 38.84
N PRO A 77 -9.83 -16.06 39.99
CA PRO A 77 -10.83 -14.99 40.04
C PRO A 77 -10.38 -13.80 39.18
N GLY A 78 -11.30 -13.21 38.42
CA GLY A 78 -10.98 -12.10 37.50
C GLY A 78 -10.47 -12.53 36.12
N PHE A 79 -10.74 -13.77 35.71
CA PHE A 79 -10.40 -14.28 34.39
C PHE A 79 -10.87 -13.35 33.26
N VAL A 80 -9.98 -13.14 32.29
CA VAL A 80 -10.21 -12.33 31.11
C VAL A 80 -10.44 -13.25 29.92
N ALA A 81 -11.46 -12.96 29.11
CA ALA A 81 -11.74 -13.73 27.90
C ALA A 81 -10.50 -13.82 26.99
N PHE A 82 -10.34 -14.97 26.33
CA PHE A 82 -9.17 -15.27 25.50
C PHE A 82 -8.85 -14.19 24.46
N SER A 83 -9.86 -13.62 23.80
CA SER A 83 -9.66 -12.54 22.81
C SER A 83 -8.96 -11.33 23.42
N LYS A 84 -9.40 -10.89 24.60
CA LYS A 84 -8.78 -9.77 25.31
C LYS A 84 -7.39 -10.14 25.85
N PHE A 85 -7.21 -11.38 26.31
CA PHE A 85 -5.89 -11.90 26.70
C PHE A 85 -4.89 -11.93 25.52
N PHE A 86 -5.36 -12.33 24.33
CA PHE A 86 -4.55 -12.43 23.11
C PHE A 86 -4.10 -11.05 22.61
N VAL A 87 -5.02 -10.07 22.56
CA VAL A 87 -4.67 -8.69 22.14
C VAL A 87 -3.64 -8.06 23.07
N GLN A 88 -3.74 -8.28 24.38
CA GLN A 88 -2.82 -7.67 25.36
C GLN A 88 -1.40 -8.25 25.33
N ASN A 89 -1.17 -9.37 24.62
CA ASN A 89 0.09 -10.11 24.67
C ASN A 89 0.98 -9.82 23.44
N HIS A 90 1.50 -8.59 23.37
CA HIS A 90 2.34 -8.09 22.25
C HIS A 90 3.82 -8.52 22.34
N GLU A 91 4.28 -8.91 23.54
CA GLU A 91 5.70 -9.16 23.84
C GLU A 91 6.27 -10.42 23.13
N ARG A 92 5.41 -11.30 22.61
CA ARG A 92 5.82 -12.59 22.01
C ARG A 92 6.12 -12.54 20.51
N ASN A 93 5.98 -11.37 19.88
CA ASN A 93 6.35 -11.16 18.49
C ASN A 93 7.80 -11.58 18.17
N LYS A 94 8.71 -11.56 19.16
CA LYS A 94 10.11 -12.01 18.99
C LYS A 94 10.27 -13.51 18.75
N ALA A 95 9.35 -14.34 19.25
CA ALA A 95 9.37 -15.79 19.04
C ALA A 95 8.68 -16.19 17.72
N PHE A 96 7.95 -15.25 17.11
CA PHE A 96 7.14 -15.46 15.92
C PHE A 96 7.45 -14.36 14.88
N PRO A 97 8.63 -14.41 14.24
CA PRO A 97 9.11 -13.35 13.35
C PRO A 97 8.23 -13.18 12.10
N LEU A 98 7.48 -14.20 11.67
CA LEU A 98 6.55 -14.07 10.55
C LEU A 98 5.27 -13.31 10.93
N GLN A 99 4.99 -13.17 12.23
CA GLN A 99 3.85 -12.43 12.76
C GLN A 99 4.23 -11.06 13.35
N GLU A 100 5.52 -10.75 13.51
CA GLU A 100 5.99 -9.50 14.15
C GLU A 100 5.36 -8.23 13.57
N LYS A 101 5.07 -8.25 12.26
CA LYS A 101 4.51 -7.11 11.52
C LYS A 101 2.98 -7.08 11.49
N ILE A 102 2.31 -8.06 12.11
CA ILE A 102 0.85 -8.15 12.16
C ILE A 102 0.38 -7.85 13.59
N GLU A 103 -0.57 -6.94 13.72
CA GLU A 103 -1.19 -6.67 15.01
C GLU A 103 -2.10 -7.82 15.45
N ASN A 104 -2.08 -8.17 16.74
CA ASN A 104 -2.90 -9.25 17.29
C ASN A 104 -4.41 -9.03 17.07
N ASP A 105 -4.89 -7.79 17.08
CA ASP A 105 -6.31 -7.50 16.77
C ASP A 105 -6.65 -7.88 15.32
N THR A 106 -5.72 -7.65 14.39
CA THR A 106 -5.86 -8.05 12.99
C THR A 106 -5.94 -9.57 12.84
N LEU A 107 -5.14 -10.33 13.61
CA LEU A 107 -5.16 -11.80 13.60
C LEU A 107 -6.49 -12.40 14.09
N LEU A 108 -7.25 -11.68 14.93
CA LEU A 108 -8.54 -12.14 15.43
C LEU A 108 -9.72 -11.85 14.49
N ARG A 109 -9.54 -10.96 13.51
CA ARG A 109 -10.59 -10.51 12.58
C ARG A 109 -10.55 -11.20 11.22
N GLN A 110 -9.55 -12.05 10.97
CA GLN A 110 -9.37 -12.79 9.71
C GLN A 110 -10.41 -13.90 9.55
#